data_AF-A0A0B7A1V4-F1
#
_entry.id   AF-A0A0B7A1V4-F1
#
_cell.length_a   1.000
_cell.length_b   1.000
_cell.length_c   1.000
_cell.angle_alpha   90.00
_cell.angle_beta   90.00
_cell.angle_gamma   90.00
#
_symmetry.space_group_name_H-M   'P 1'
#
loop_
_entity.id
_entity.type
_entity.pdbx_description
1 polymer ?
#
loop_
_entity_poly.entity_id
_entity_poly.type
_entity_poly.pdbx_seq_one_letter_code
_entity_poly.pdbx_strand_id
1 'polypeptide(L)'
;TVINGSVRLTRNHKLCHISSIDWGRLTQGVDPSTHMFLDNREEQLCPDFCNESCPTTTYQGIPRRRCWTSKANECQRNLVCQCPNGVSC
;
A
#
# COMPACT_ATOMS: atom_id res chain seq x y z
N THR A 1 2.39 -9.38 7.62
CA THR A 1 2.58 -9.86 6.24
C THR A 1 1.51 -10.87 5.90
N VAL A 2 0.93 -10.77 4.70
CA VAL A 2 0.05 -11.78 4.11
C VAL A 2 0.96 -12.88 3.57
N ILE A 3 0.94 -14.04 4.24
CA ILE A 3 1.81 -15.18 3.93
C ILE A 3 1.22 -16.00 2.79
N ASN A 4 -0.12 -16.09 2.71
CA ASN A 4 -0.84 -16.80 1.67
C ASN A 4 -2.07 -15.98 1.26
N GLY A 5 -2.29 -15.84 -0.06
CA GLY A 5 -3.48 -15.22 -0.64
C GLY A 5 -3.30 -13.76 -1.07
N SER A 6 -4.34 -13.21 -1.70
CA SER A 6 -4.35 -11.83 -2.21
C SER A 6 -5.36 -10.96 -1.48
N VAL A 7 -5.31 -9.66 -1.76
CA VAL A 7 -6.21 -8.66 -1.17
C VAL A 7 -7.26 -8.26 -2.19
N ARG A 8 -8.52 -8.28 -1.79
CA ARG A 8 -9.66 -7.83 -2.61
C ARG A 8 -10.39 -6.70 -1.91
N LEU A 9 -10.36 -5.50 -2.49
CA LEU A 9 -11.16 -4.36 -2.07
C LEU A 9 -12.01 -3.95 -3.26
N THR A 10 -13.34 -4.11 -3.15
CA THR A 10 -14.23 -3.78 -4.27
C THR A 10 -15.46 -3.00 -3.81
N ARG A 11 -15.94 -2.09 -4.67
CA ARG A 11 -17.19 -1.33 -4.49
C ARG A 11 -17.20 -0.41 -3.26
N ASN A 12 -16.04 0.12 -2.87
CA ASN A 12 -15.93 1.10 -1.79
C ASN A 12 -15.77 2.51 -2.37
N HIS A 13 -16.87 3.12 -2.80
CA HIS A 13 -16.85 4.40 -3.52
C HIS A 13 -16.34 5.60 -2.71
N LYS A 14 -16.12 5.44 -1.40
CA LYS A 14 -15.54 6.47 -0.51
C LYS A 14 -14.14 6.10 -0.01
N LEU A 15 -13.60 4.96 -0.41
CA LEU A 15 -12.30 4.47 0.06
C LEU A 15 -11.17 5.09 -0.75
N CYS A 16 -10.33 5.86 -0.06
CA CYS A 16 -9.08 6.41 -0.56
C CYS A 16 -7.87 5.67 0.06
N HIS A 17 -6.64 6.15 -0.18
CA HIS A 17 -5.39 5.57 0.35
C HIS A 17 -5.03 4.15 -0.14
N ILE A 18 -5.71 3.61 -1.14
CA ILE A 18 -5.34 2.29 -1.72
C ILE A 18 -3.99 2.39 -2.44
N SER A 19 -3.76 3.50 -3.16
CA SER A 19 -2.54 3.77 -3.94
C SER A 19 -1.35 4.18 -3.07
N SER A 20 -1.62 4.71 -1.86
CA SER A 20 -0.58 5.10 -0.89
C SER A 20 -0.04 3.92 -0.09
N ILE A 21 -0.51 2.70 -0.34
CA ILE A 21 0.00 1.47 0.28
C ILE A 21 0.85 0.71 -0.74
N ASP A 22 2.06 0.32 -0.33
CA ASP A 22 2.95 -0.58 -1.06
C ASP A 22 2.56 -2.03 -0.71
N TRP A 23 1.61 -2.59 -1.47
CA TRP A 23 1.10 -3.94 -1.25
C TRP A 23 2.17 -5.02 -1.47
N GLY A 24 3.16 -4.76 -2.32
CA GLY A 24 4.27 -5.68 -2.55
C GLY A 24 5.15 -5.87 -1.32
N ARG A 25 5.15 -4.92 -0.38
CA ARG A 25 5.81 -5.06 0.93
C ARG A 25 4.96 -5.77 1.96
N LEU A 26 3.67 -5.95 1.71
CA LEU A 26 2.76 -6.61 2.65
C LEU A 26 2.57 -8.09 2.34
N THR A 27 2.82 -8.51 1.10
CA THR A 27 2.58 -9.89 0.65
C THR A 27 3.88 -10.60 0.31
N GLN A 28 4.04 -11.83 0.79
CA GLN A 28 5.21 -12.65 0.50
C GLN A 28 4.84 -13.75 -0.50
N GLY A 29 5.61 -13.91 -1.58
CA GLY A 29 5.43 -15.01 -2.54
C GLY A 29 4.14 -14.96 -3.35
N VAL A 30 3.40 -13.86 -3.30
CA VAL A 30 2.16 -13.63 -4.04
C VAL A 30 2.43 -12.63 -5.16
N ASP A 31 2.02 -12.96 -6.37
CA ASP A 31 2.13 -12.05 -7.51
C ASP A 31 1.24 -10.82 -7.25
N PRO A 32 1.79 -9.59 -7.31
CA PRO A 32 1.03 -8.36 -7.12
C PRO A 32 -0.22 -8.22 -8.00
N SER A 33 -0.24 -8.87 -9.17
CA SER A 33 -1.40 -8.88 -10.09
C SER A 33 -2.61 -9.64 -9.55
N THR A 34 -2.43 -10.47 -8.52
CA THR A 34 -3.53 -11.21 -7.88
C THR A 34 -4.39 -10.33 -6.96
N HIS A 35 -3.92 -9.12 -6.62
CA HIS A 35 -4.71 -8.14 -5.88
C HIS A 35 -5.82 -7.57 -6.75
N MET A 36 -7.03 -7.44 -6.17
CA MET A 36 -8.20 -6.94 -6.88
C MET A 36 -8.72 -5.67 -6.21
N PHE A 37 -8.49 -4.52 -6.86
CA PHE A 37 -8.94 -3.20 -6.42
C PHE A 37 -9.87 -2.58 -7.47
N LEU A 38 -11.16 -2.95 -7.45
CA LEU A 38 -12.14 -2.55 -8.48
C LEU A 38 -13.30 -1.74 -7.90
N ASP A 39 -13.86 -0.80 -8.66
CA ASP A 39 -15.02 0.03 -8.26
C ASP A 39 -14.84 0.78 -6.92
N ASN A 40 -13.61 1.09 -6.54
CA ASN A 40 -13.33 1.98 -5.40
C ASN A 40 -13.31 3.45 -5.86
N ARG A 41 -13.06 4.39 -4.96
CA ARG A 41 -12.89 5.80 -5.34
C ARG A 41 -11.72 5.92 -6.33
N GLU A 42 -11.93 6.71 -7.38
CA GLU A 42 -10.85 7.04 -8.32
C GLU A 42 -9.74 7.81 -7.60
N GLU A 43 -8.50 7.40 -7.83
CA GLU A 43 -7.32 7.95 -7.15
C GLU A 43 -7.19 9.48 -7.33
N GLN A 44 -7.48 9.97 -8.54
CA GLN A 44 -7.48 11.38 -8.89
C GLN A 44 -8.51 12.24 -8.14
N LEU A 45 -9.53 11.61 -7.55
CA LEU A 45 -10.54 12.27 -6.73
C LEU A 45 -10.25 12.14 -5.23
N CYS A 46 -9.14 11.49 -4.85
CA CYS A 46 -8.73 11.32 -3.47
C CYS A 46 -7.72 12.40 -3.07
N PRO A 47 -7.92 13.06 -1.91
CA PRO A 47 -6.90 13.89 -1.30
C PRO A 47 -5.89 12.98 -0.57
N ASP A 48 -5.17 12.14 -1.31
CA ASP A 48 -4.21 11.18 -0.74
C ASP A 48 -2.92 11.91 -0.29
N PHE A 49 -3.01 12.75 0.74
CA PHE A 49 -1.86 13.34 1.40
C PHE A 49 -1.40 12.45 2.55
N CYS A 50 -0.25 11.81 2.38
CA CYS A 50 0.49 11.23 3.50
C CYS A 50 1.28 12.32 4.21
N ASN A 51 1.45 12.19 5.53
CA ASN A 51 2.32 13.07 6.29
C ASN A 51 3.75 13.08 5.72
N GLU A 52 4.42 14.23 5.80
CA GLU A 52 5.77 14.42 5.24
C GLU A 52 6.82 13.54 5.91
N SER A 53 6.59 13.13 7.17
CA SER A 53 7.46 12.21 7.90
C SER A 53 7.37 10.76 7.40
N CYS A 54 6.36 10.42 6.58
CA CYS A 54 6.20 9.05 6.12
C CYS A 54 7.27 8.69 5.06
N PRO A 55 7.80 7.46 5.11
CA PRO A 55 8.77 6.96 4.14
C PRO A 55 8.19 6.90 2.73
N THR A 56 9.07 7.09 1.74
CA THR A 56 8.77 7.01 0.31
C THR A 56 9.31 5.70 -0.26
N THR A 57 8.49 4.97 -1.02
CA THR A 57 8.94 3.82 -1.83
C THR A 57 8.43 3.93 -3.26
N THR A 58 9.13 3.28 -4.19
CA THR A 58 8.66 3.10 -5.57
C THR A 58 7.89 1.80 -5.67
N TYR A 59 6.59 1.90 -5.93
CA TYR A 59 5.69 0.76 -6.16
C TYR A 59 5.06 0.95 -7.53
N GLN A 60 5.08 -0.11 -8.36
CA GLN A 60 4.62 -0.07 -9.76
C GLN A 60 5.23 1.10 -10.58
N GLY A 61 6.49 1.43 -10.32
CA GLY A 61 7.21 2.50 -11.01
C GLY A 61 6.91 3.92 -10.52
N ILE A 62 6.01 4.10 -9.55
CA ILE A 62 5.64 5.43 -9.04
C ILE A 62 6.18 5.62 -7.61
N PRO A 63 7.07 6.61 -7.38
CA PRO A 63 7.52 6.95 -6.03
C PRO A 63 6.40 7.69 -5.28
N ARG A 64 6.02 7.18 -4.11
CA ARG A 64 5.01 7.81 -3.24
C ARG A 64 5.38 7.63 -1.78
N ARG A 65 5.03 8.63 -0.96
CA ARG A 65 4.97 8.47 0.50
C ARG A 65 3.92 7.41 0.83
N ARG A 66 4.20 6.58 1.84
CA ARG A 66 3.34 5.46 2.18
C ARG A 66 2.66 5.63 3.53
N CYS A 67 1.33 5.59 3.52
CA CYS A 67 0.51 5.74 4.71
C CYS A 67 -0.82 4.98 4.55
N TRP A 68 -1.37 4.56 5.69
CA TRP A 68 -2.70 3.97 5.78
C TRP A 68 -3.79 5.05 5.79
N THR A 69 -3.49 6.21 6.38
CA THR A 69 -4.37 7.39 6.43
C THR A 69 -3.53 8.67 6.38
N SER A 70 -4.18 9.83 6.29
CA SER A 70 -3.52 11.15 6.36
C SER A 70 -2.94 11.51 7.74
N LYS A 71 -3.12 10.66 8.77
CA LYS A 71 -2.63 10.96 10.13
C LYS A 71 -1.12 10.76 10.22
N ALA A 72 -0.46 11.61 11.02
CA ALA A 72 1.00 11.67 11.13
C ALA A 72 1.68 10.36 11.56
N ASN A 73 1.03 9.54 12.39
CA ASN A 73 1.63 8.32 12.95
C ASN A 73 1.12 7.02 12.31
N GLU A 74 0.38 7.12 11.20
CA GLU A 74 -0.22 5.98 10.49
C GLU A 74 0.48 5.73 9.15
N CYS A 75 1.81 5.94 9.13
CA CYS A 75 2.66 5.57 8.00
C CYS A 75 2.72 4.05 7.82
N GLN A 76 2.94 3.60 6.58
CA GLN A 76 3.21 2.19 6.34
C GLN A 76 4.58 1.83 6.91
N ARG A 77 4.60 0.87 7.83
CA ARG A 77 5.82 0.35 8.43
C ARG A 77 6.48 -0.67 7.50
N ASN A 78 7.74 -0.99 7.80
CA ASN A 78 8.46 -2.12 7.21
C ASN A 78 8.75 -1.99 5.70
N LEU A 79 8.95 -0.75 5.27
CA LEU A 79 9.31 -0.43 3.88
C LEU A 79 10.81 -0.52 3.61
N VAL A 80 11.63 -0.29 4.64
CA VAL A 80 13.10 -0.13 4.52
C VAL A 80 13.84 -1.41 4.91
N CYS A 81 13.24 -2.26 5.74
CA CYS A 81 13.89 -3.43 6.27
C CYS A 81 13.40 -4.70 5.53
N GLN A 82 14.36 -5.53 5.11
CA GLN A 82 14.10 -6.86 4.57
C GLN A 82 14.84 -7.86 5.45
N CYS A 83 14.10 -8.76 6.08
CA CYS A 83 14.65 -9.94 6.72
C CYS A 83 15.11 -10.94 5.63
N PRO A 84 15.95 -11.94 5.99
CA PRO A 84 16.32 -13.01 5.08
C PRO A 84 15.09 -13.63 4.40
N ASN A 85 15.23 -14.04 3.13
CA ASN A 85 14.16 -14.60 2.29
C ASN A 85 13.07 -13.60 1.84
N GLY A 86 13.38 -12.30 1.80
CA GLY A 86 12.47 -11.29 1.25
C GLY A 86 11.24 -11.03 2.13
N VAL A 87 11.30 -11.45 3.40
CA VAL A 87 10.27 -11.16 4.39
C VAL A 87 10.41 -9.70 4.78
N SER A 88 9.33 -8.93 4.70
CA SER A 88 9.27 -7.66 5.41
C SER A 88 9.38 -7.93 6.91
N CYS A 89 10.22 -7.17 7.61
CA CYS A 89 10.08 -7.08 9.06
C CYS A 89 8.75 -6.36 9.39
#